data_AF-A0A533USX3-F1
#
_entry.id   AF-A0A533USX3-F1
#
_cell.length_a   1.000
_cell.length_b   1.000
_cell.length_c   1.000
_cell.angle_alpha   90.00
_cell.angle_beta   90.00
_cell.angle_gamma   90.00
#
_symmetry.space_group_name_H-M   'P 1'
#
loop_
_entity.id
_entity.type
_entity.pdbx_description
1 polymer ?
#
loop_
_entity_poly.entity_id
_entity_poly.type
_entity_poly.pdbx_seq_one_letter_code
_entity_poly.pdbx_strand_id
1 'polypeptide(L)'
;MTISKDKVNSRNSVIMTKRKVAKMKTELLQYYDRNGYLSWSERKRKYVILGTNSPGNGLVECPQCHIGKLLIIRSRQTKKRFIGCSNYYNGCKASTPLIQRGMIHATKIPCKVCYWPIILFRYSKKQKWTRQCSNIKCASRISKS
;
A
#
# COMPACT_ATOMS: atom_id res chain seq x y z
N MET A 1 -10.38 -21.14 60.17
CA MET A 1 -10.67 -20.22 59.06
C MET A 1 -10.05 -20.79 57.79
N THR A 2 -10.86 -21.44 56.96
CA THR A 2 -10.42 -22.02 55.69
C THR A 2 -10.36 -20.92 54.64
N ILE A 3 -9.14 -20.52 54.27
CA ILE A 3 -8.91 -19.54 53.21
C ILE A 3 -9.16 -20.23 51.87
N SER A 4 -10.35 -20.04 51.33
CA SER A 4 -10.68 -20.42 49.96
C SER A 4 -9.80 -19.59 49.01
N LYS A 5 -8.88 -20.25 48.29
CA LYS A 5 -8.14 -19.59 47.20
C LYS A 5 -9.12 -19.28 46.08
N ASP A 6 -9.49 -18.01 45.95
CA ASP A 6 -10.21 -17.53 44.78
C ASP A 6 -9.37 -17.82 43.53
N LYS A 7 -9.88 -18.72 42.67
CA LYS A 7 -9.31 -18.98 41.35
C LYS A 7 -9.40 -17.68 40.55
N VAL A 8 -8.26 -16.98 40.41
CA VAL A 8 -8.15 -15.82 39.51
C VAL A 8 -8.56 -16.27 38.12
N ASN A 9 -9.76 -15.88 37.73
CA ASN A 9 -10.35 -16.27 36.46
C ASN A 9 -9.57 -15.53 35.36
N SER A 10 -8.62 -16.20 34.70
CA SER A 10 -7.81 -15.60 33.62
C SER A 10 -8.63 -15.43 32.34
N ARG A 11 -9.76 -14.74 32.41
CA ARG A 11 -10.62 -14.45 31.26
C ARG A 11 -9.94 -13.54 30.22
N ASN A 12 -8.79 -12.95 30.58
CA ASN A 12 -8.02 -12.01 29.77
C ASN A 12 -6.61 -12.52 29.38
N SER A 13 -6.40 -13.83 29.22
CA SER A 13 -5.11 -14.33 28.71
C SER A 13 -5.04 -14.24 27.19
N VAL A 14 -4.14 -13.41 26.66
CA VAL A 14 -3.88 -13.36 25.22
C VAL A 14 -2.99 -14.55 24.85
N ILE A 15 -3.53 -15.53 24.12
CA ILE A 15 -2.73 -16.65 23.60
C ILE A 15 -1.65 -16.10 22.66
N MET A 16 -0.38 -16.28 23.03
CA MET A 16 0.78 -15.81 22.27
C MET A 16 1.16 -16.80 21.17
N THR A 17 0.65 -16.57 19.96
CA THR A 17 1.05 -17.35 18.78
C THR A 17 2.28 -16.75 18.11
N LYS A 18 3.07 -17.56 17.40
CA LYS A 18 4.23 -17.09 16.61
C LYS A 18 3.88 -15.91 15.69
N ARG A 19 2.67 -15.93 15.11
CA ARG A 19 2.15 -14.85 14.26
C ARG A 19 1.90 -13.54 15.02
N LYS A 20 1.36 -13.60 16.24
CA LYS A 20 1.16 -12.40 17.07
C LYS A 20 2.50 -11.80 17.51
N VAL A 21 3.45 -12.64 17.91
CA VAL A 21 4.82 -12.21 18.25
C VAL A 21 5.49 -11.53 17.05
N ALA A 22 5.42 -12.13 15.87
CA ALA A 22 5.98 -11.55 14.65
C ALA A 22 5.33 -10.19 14.32
N LYS A 23 4.01 -10.08 14.43
CA LYS A 23 3.28 -8.83 14.19
C LYS A 23 3.70 -7.73 15.17
N MET A 24 3.79 -8.07 16.46
CA MET A 24 4.25 -7.13 17.49
C MET A 24 5.68 -6.67 17.20
N LYS A 25 6.58 -7.60 16.84
CA LYS A 25 7.96 -7.27 16.45
C LYS A 25 8.01 -6.31 15.25
N THR A 26 7.18 -6.55 14.23
CA THR A 26 7.09 -5.64 13.07
C THR A 26 6.56 -4.26 13.42
N GLU A 27 5.58 -4.18 14.33
CA GLU A 27 5.03 -2.89 14.80
C GLU A 27 6.09 -2.10 15.60
N LEU A 28 6.86 -2.77 16.45
CA LEU A 28 7.97 -2.15 17.18
C LEU A 28 9.07 -1.65 16.23
N LEU A 29 9.51 -2.47 15.27
CA LEU A 29 10.51 -2.07 14.28
C LEU A 29 10.06 -0.85 13.47
N GLN A 30 8.77 -0.79 13.16
CA GLN A 30 8.18 0.34 12.44
C GLN A 30 8.12 1.62 13.28
N TYR A 31 7.95 1.51 14.60
CA TYR A 31 7.95 2.66 15.51
C TYR A 31 9.35 3.28 15.67
N TYR A 32 10.38 2.44 15.78
CA TYR A 32 11.78 2.89 15.93
C TYR A 32 12.46 3.29 14.60
N ASP A 33 11.73 3.27 13.49
CA ASP A 33 12.27 3.65 12.18
C ASP A 33 12.48 5.17 12.08
N ARG A 34 13.74 5.60 11.93
CA ARG A 34 14.09 7.02 11.70
C ARG A 34 13.47 7.59 10.42
N ASN A 35 13.21 6.74 9.42
CA ASN A 35 12.55 7.13 8.17
C ASN A 35 11.02 6.94 8.23
N GLY A 36 10.48 6.70 9.43
CA GLY A 36 9.05 6.61 9.68
C GLY A 36 8.35 7.95 9.49
N TYR A 37 7.21 7.95 8.80
CA TYR A 37 6.29 9.07 8.67
C TYR A 37 4.87 8.64 9.04
N LEU A 38 4.10 9.56 9.61
CA LEU A 38 2.68 9.36 9.92
C LEU A 38 1.86 9.53 8.65
N SER A 39 0.99 8.58 8.31
CA SER A 39 0.07 8.68 7.18
C SER A 39 -1.35 8.32 7.60
N TRP A 40 -2.34 9.09 7.15
CA TRP A 40 -3.73 8.76 7.43
C TRP A 40 -4.22 7.58 6.59
N SER A 41 -4.78 6.57 7.24
CA SER A 41 -5.42 5.44 6.57
C SER A 41 -6.94 5.62 6.54
N GLU A 42 -7.47 6.05 5.41
CA GLU A 42 -8.92 6.22 5.21
C GLU A 42 -9.72 4.93 5.46
N ARG A 43 -9.11 3.76 5.18
CA ARG A 43 -9.74 2.47 5.45
C ARG A 43 -9.87 2.17 6.95
N LYS A 44 -8.87 2.57 7.75
CA LYS A 44 -8.81 2.28 9.18
C LYS A 44 -9.27 3.47 10.05
N ARG A 45 -9.53 4.64 9.44
CA ARG A 45 -9.84 5.92 10.11
C ARG A 45 -8.86 6.27 11.23
N LYS A 46 -7.57 6.04 10.99
CA LYS A 46 -6.50 6.36 11.93
C LYS A 46 -5.18 6.63 11.22
N TYR A 47 -4.31 7.36 11.90
CA TYR A 47 -2.91 7.47 11.49
C TYR A 47 -2.20 6.13 11.65
N VAL A 48 -1.38 5.82 10.66
CA VAL A 48 -0.47 4.69 10.63
C VAL A 48 0.93 5.22 10.42
N ILE A 49 1.88 4.75 11.21
CA ILE A 49 3.30 4.98 10.93
C ILE A 49 3.63 4.16 9.69
N LEU A 50 4.36 4.70 8.72
CA LEU A 50 4.86 4.04 7.52
C LEU A 50 6.33 4.40 7.36
N GLY A 51 7.17 3.55 6.78
CA GLY A 51 8.60 3.84 6.62
C GLY A 51 9.30 2.79 5.75
N THR A 52 10.43 2.27 6.22
CA THR A 52 11.17 1.13 5.66
C THR A 52 10.30 -0.13 5.54
N ASN A 53 9.44 -0.38 6.53
CA ASN A 53 8.32 -1.32 6.46
C ASN A 53 7.16 -0.69 5.67
N SER A 54 7.41 -0.43 4.40
CA SER A 54 6.40 0.09 3.49
C SER A 54 5.24 -0.91 3.38
N PRO A 55 4.01 -0.45 3.07
CA PRO A 55 2.88 -1.35 2.91
C PRO A 55 3.23 -2.49 1.95
N GLY A 56 2.92 -3.75 2.30
CA GLY A 56 3.28 -4.91 1.48
C GLY A 56 2.74 -4.84 0.05
N ASN A 57 1.70 -4.04 -0.17
CA ASN A 57 1.08 -3.77 -1.47
C ASN A 57 1.75 -2.61 -2.24
N GLY A 58 2.81 -1.99 -1.69
CA GLY A 58 3.61 -0.96 -2.33
C GLY A 58 4.29 -1.48 -3.59
N LEU A 59 4.19 -0.73 -4.67
CA LEU A 59 4.71 -1.13 -5.98
C LEU A 59 6.14 -0.68 -6.17
N VAL A 60 6.33 0.64 -6.29
CA VAL A 60 7.61 1.31 -6.52
C VAL A 60 7.66 2.56 -5.65
N GLU A 61 8.85 3.10 -5.44
CA GLU A 61 9.03 4.37 -4.74
C GLU A 61 8.40 5.52 -5.52
N CYS A 62 7.90 6.52 -4.79
CA CYS A 62 7.26 7.67 -5.37
C CYS A 62 8.31 8.61 -5.97
N PRO A 63 8.26 8.91 -7.29
CA PRO A 63 9.23 9.78 -7.92
C PRO A 63 9.08 11.27 -7.54
N GLN A 64 8.00 11.65 -6.86
CA GLN A 64 7.76 13.04 -6.47
C GLN A 64 8.24 13.36 -5.04
N CYS A 65 8.13 12.41 -4.11
CA CYS A 65 8.52 12.65 -2.72
C CYS A 65 9.64 11.74 -2.22
N HIS A 66 10.01 10.67 -2.94
CA HIS A 66 11.04 9.68 -2.59
C HIS A 66 10.90 8.98 -1.22
N ILE A 67 9.94 9.38 -0.40
CA ILE A 67 9.67 8.84 0.94
C ILE A 67 8.57 7.76 0.86
N GLY A 68 7.53 8.03 0.09
CA GLY A 68 6.37 7.14 -0.03
C GLY A 68 6.51 6.11 -1.14
N LYS A 69 5.63 5.10 -1.13
CA LYS A 69 5.48 4.14 -2.25
C LYS A 69 4.18 4.38 -3.00
N LEU A 70 4.20 4.10 -4.30
CA LEU A 70 3.02 4.12 -5.15
C LEU A 70 2.18 2.87 -4.94
N LEU A 71 0.87 3.06 -4.80
CA LEU A 71 -0.12 2.04 -4.47
C LEU A 71 -1.29 2.12 -5.45
N ILE A 72 -1.86 0.96 -5.83
CA ILE A 72 -3.19 0.96 -6.45
C ILE A 72 -4.23 1.16 -5.35
N ILE A 73 -5.00 2.22 -5.48
CA ILE A 73 -6.07 2.61 -4.57
C ILE A 73 -7.40 2.55 -5.34
N ARG A 74 -8.44 2.06 -4.67
CA ARG A 74 -9.82 2.20 -5.13
C ARG A 74 -10.51 3.21 -4.24
N SER A 75 -10.98 4.31 -4.83
CA SER A 75 -11.70 5.34 -4.09
C SER A 75 -12.95 4.76 -3.44
N ARG A 76 -13.18 5.09 -2.16
CA ARG A 76 -14.41 4.66 -1.46
C ARG A 76 -15.64 5.41 -1.98
N GLN A 77 -15.48 6.69 -2.31
CA GLN A 77 -16.52 7.58 -2.79
C GLN A 77 -16.88 7.27 -4.25
N THR A 78 -15.91 7.37 -5.17
CA THR A 78 -16.19 7.24 -6.62
C THR A 78 -16.10 5.80 -7.14
N LYS A 79 -15.62 4.85 -6.32
CA LYS A 79 -15.31 3.45 -6.71
C LYS A 79 -14.27 3.30 -7.83
N LYS A 80 -13.70 4.40 -8.32
CA LYS A 80 -12.69 4.45 -9.38
C LYS A 80 -11.33 3.97 -8.86
N ARG A 81 -10.57 3.35 -9.75
CA ARG A 81 -9.19 2.89 -9.52
C ARG A 81 -8.20 3.98 -9.92
N PHE A 82 -7.19 4.22 -9.10
CA PHE A 82 -6.11 5.15 -9.39
C PHE A 82 -4.83 4.68 -8.69
N ILE A 83 -3.68 5.17 -9.11
CA ILE A 83 -2.46 5.02 -8.33
C ILE A 83 -2.25 6.30 -7.53
N GLY A 84 -1.93 6.13 -6.25
CA GLY A 84 -1.61 7.23 -5.35
C GLY A 84 -0.41 6.90 -4.48
N CYS A 85 0.26 7.93 -3.99
CA CYS A 85 1.33 7.79 -3.01
C CYS A 85 0.79 7.46 -1.62
N SER A 86 1.49 6.61 -0.87
CA SER A 86 1.22 6.36 0.56
C SER A 86 1.39 7.61 1.44
N ASN A 87 2.18 8.60 0.98
CA ASN A 87 2.46 9.85 1.68
C ASN A 87 1.54 11.01 1.25
N TYR A 88 0.35 10.70 0.71
CA TYR A 88 -0.56 11.71 0.16
C TYR A 88 -0.99 12.77 1.20
N TYR A 89 -1.30 12.34 2.42
CA TYR A 89 -1.80 13.24 3.48
C TYR A 89 -0.75 14.22 4.02
N ASN A 90 0.54 13.95 3.80
CA ASN A 90 1.62 14.87 4.19
C ASN A 90 2.04 15.81 3.04
N GLY A 91 1.20 15.94 2.00
CA GLY A 91 1.39 16.92 0.92
C GLY A 91 1.85 16.34 -0.42
N CYS A 92 2.11 15.04 -0.53
CA CYS A 92 2.48 14.43 -1.82
C CYS A 92 1.27 14.31 -2.76
N LYS A 93 1.27 15.03 -3.90
CA LYS A 93 0.16 15.04 -4.86
C LYS A 93 0.28 14.01 -6.00
N ALA A 94 1.28 13.11 -5.94
CA ALA A 94 1.48 12.09 -6.95
C ALA A 94 0.28 11.14 -7.05
N SER A 95 -0.53 11.33 -8.09
CA SER A 95 -1.64 10.47 -8.42
C SER A 95 -1.87 10.41 -9.93
N THR A 96 -2.29 9.24 -10.42
CA THR A 96 -2.69 9.06 -11.82
C THR A 96 -3.94 8.19 -11.90
N PRO A 97 -4.93 8.56 -12.72
CA PRO A 97 -6.04 7.67 -12.98
C PRO A 97 -5.55 6.36 -13.58
N LEU A 98 -6.20 5.27 -13.20
CA LEU A 98 -5.94 3.94 -13.76
C LEU A 98 -7.09 3.55 -14.70
N ILE A 99 -6.90 2.47 -15.44
CA ILE A 99 -7.97 1.85 -16.21
C ILE A 99 -9.09 1.42 -15.25
N GLN A 100 -10.32 1.83 -15.58
CA GLN A 100 -11.48 1.66 -14.69
C GLN A 100 -12.18 0.31 -14.87
N ARG A 101 -12.08 -0.32 -16.05
CA ARG A 101 -12.70 -1.61 -16.40
C ARG A 101 -11.64 -2.63 -16.82
N GLY A 102 -11.92 -3.92 -16.64
CA GLY A 102 -10.96 -5.00 -16.96
C GLY A 102 -10.06 -5.40 -15.78
N MET A 103 -9.27 -6.44 -16.01
CA MET A 103 -8.33 -7.02 -15.05
C MET A 103 -7.00 -6.29 -15.11
N ILE A 104 -6.41 -6.03 -13.95
CA ILE A 104 -5.14 -5.30 -13.84
C ILE A 104 -4.23 -6.04 -12.87
N HIS A 105 -3.00 -6.28 -13.30
CA HIS A 105 -1.89 -6.66 -12.45
C HIS A 105 -0.87 -5.53 -12.45
N ALA A 106 -0.63 -4.94 -11.28
CA ALA A 106 0.50 -4.04 -11.12
C ALA A 106 1.78 -4.84 -10.85
N THR A 107 2.84 -4.45 -11.55
CA THR A 107 4.18 -4.97 -11.31
C THR A 107 4.95 -4.02 -10.42
N LYS A 108 5.96 -4.55 -9.72
CA LYS A 108 6.94 -3.75 -8.97
C LYS A 108 8.07 -3.23 -9.88
N ILE A 109 7.87 -3.25 -11.20
CA ILE A 109 8.86 -2.84 -12.17
C ILE A 109 8.65 -1.34 -12.44
N PRO A 110 9.64 -0.48 -12.15
CA PRO A 110 9.55 0.93 -12.47
C PRO A 110 9.71 1.15 -13.99
N CYS A 111 9.02 2.16 -14.51
CA CYS A 111 9.23 2.65 -15.86
C CYS A 111 10.58 3.33 -15.98
N LYS A 112 11.32 3.06 -17.07
CA LYS A 112 12.65 3.66 -17.31
C LYS A 112 12.62 5.19 -17.50
N VAL A 113 11.46 5.75 -17.87
CA VAL A 113 11.32 7.18 -18.21
C VAL A 113 10.79 8.00 -17.04
N CYS A 114 9.70 7.56 -16.42
CA CYS A 114 9.03 8.33 -15.36
C CYS A 114 9.08 7.66 -13.97
N TYR A 115 9.69 6.48 -13.85
CA TYR A 115 9.79 5.71 -12.60
C TYR A 115 8.46 5.26 -11.96
N TRP A 116 7.33 5.53 -12.62
CA TRP A 116 6.03 4.97 -12.24
C TRP A 116 5.95 3.48 -12.52
N PRO A 117 5.12 2.71 -11.77
CA PRO A 117 5.04 1.27 -11.95
C PRO A 117 4.42 0.91 -13.29
N ILE A 118 4.86 -0.22 -13.83
CA ILE A 118 4.29 -0.78 -15.05
C ILE A 118 3.08 -1.65 -14.68
N ILE A 119 2.00 -1.52 -15.44
CA ILE A 119 0.78 -2.30 -15.29
C ILE A 119 0.60 -3.23 -16.47
N LEU A 120 0.07 -4.41 -16.18
CA LEU A 120 -0.42 -5.39 -17.12
C LEU A 120 -1.94 -5.37 -17.04
N PHE A 121 -2.63 -5.24 -18.17
CA PHE A 121 -4.08 -5.27 -18.18
C PHE A 121 -4.65 -6.01 -19.39
N ARG A 122 -5.90 -6.46 -19.24
CA ARG A 122 -6.73 -7.01 -20.32
C ARG A 122 -8.20 -6.70 -20.05
N TYR A 123 -8.99 -6.46 -21.09
CA TYR A 123 -10.43 -6.22 -20.94
C TYR A 123 -11.24 -7.51 -20.97
N SER A 124 -10.83 -8.47 -21.81
CA SER A 124 -11.46 -9.79 -21.92
C SER A 124 -10.46 -10.91 -21.67
N LYS A 125 -10.95 -12.09 -21.24
CA LYS A 125 -10.11 -13.29 -21.04
C LYS A 125 -9.41 -13.74 -22.33
N LYS A 126 -10.02 -13.49 -23.49
CA LYS A 126 -9.49 -13.83 -24.83
C LYS A 126 -8.36 -12.91 -25.30
N GLN A 127 -8.24 -11.71 -24.72
CA GLN A 127 -7.21 -10.75 -25.09
C GLN A 127 -5.89 -11.06 -24.39
N LYS A 128 -4.78 -10.84 -25.10
CA LYS A 128 -3.43 -10.89 -24.53
C LYS A 128 -3.26 -9.78 -23.48
N TRP A 129 -2.43 -10.05 -22.48
CA TRP A 129 -2.04 -9.04 -21.50
C TRP A 129 -1.24 -7.94 -22.18
N THR A 130 -1.69 -6.69 -22.04
CA THR A 130 -1.00 -5.52 -22.56
C THR A 130 -0.18 -4.88 -21.44
N ARG A 131 1.09 -4.60 -21.72
CA ARG A 131 2.03 -3.96 -20.79
C ARG A 131 2.09 -2.46 -21.07
N GLN A 132 1.78 -1.64 -20.08
CA GLN A 132 1.76 -0.18 -20.22
C GLN A 132 2.28 0.50 -18.95
N CYS A 133 3.00 1.62 -19.08
CA CYS A 133 3.35 2.47 -17.94
C CYS A 133 2.08 2.96 -17.25
N SER A 134 2.01 3.11 -15.93
CA SER A 134 0.78 3.56 -15.28
C SER A 134 0.51 5.08 -15.39
N ASN A 135 1.55 5.89 -15.57
CA ASN A 135 1.42 7.33 -15.68
C ASN A 135 0.90 7.72 -17.07
N ILE A 136 -0.24 8.40 -17.12
CA ILE A 136 -0.87 8.85 -18.38
C ILE A 136 0.01 9.88 -19.10
N LYS A 137 0.73 10.72 -18.35
CA LYS A 137 1.61 11.75 -18.89
C LYS A 137 2.99 11.23 -19.33
N CYS A 138 3.23 9.92 -19.26
CA CYS A 138 4.53 9.35 -19.62
C CYS A 138 4.75 9.36 -21.13
N ALA A 139 5.90 9.87 -21.57
CA ALA A 139 6.32 9.84 -22.97
C ALA A 139 6.34 8.41 -23.55
N SER A 140 6.60 7.38 -22.73
CA SER A 140 6.58 5.97 -23.17
C SER A 140 5.20 5.46 -23.61
N ARG A 141 4.13 6.21 -23.36
CA ARG A 141 2.77 5.88 -23.84
C ARG A 141 2.45 6.55 -25.17
N ILE A 142 3.16 7.62 -25.51
CA ILE A 142 2.98 8.33 -26.77
C ILE A 142 3.79 7.53 -27.78
N SER A 143 3.14 6.59 -28.48
CA SER A 143 3.72 6.08 -29.71
C SER A 143 4.01 7.29 -30.59
N LYS A 144 5.27 7.50 -30.98
CA LYS A 144 5.58 8.42 -32.07
C LYS A 144 4.72 7.98 -33.25
N SER A 145 3.77 8.84 -33.63
CA SER A 145 2.99 8.69 -34.85
C SER A 145 3.93 8.70 -36.06
#